data_AF-A0A2U9CCK5-F1
#
_entry.id   AF-A0A2U9CCK5-F1
#
_cell.length_a   1.000
_cell.length_b   1.000
_cell.length_c   1.000
_cell.angle_alpha   90.00
_cell.angle_beta   90.00
_cell.angle_gamma   90.00
#
_symmetry.space_group_name_H-M   'P 1'
#
loop_
_entity.id
_entity.type
_entity.pdbx_description
1 polymer ?
#
loop_
_entity_poly.entity_id
_entity_poly.type
_entity_poly.pdbx_seq_one_letter_code
_entity_poly.pdbx_strand_id
1 'polypeptide(L)'
;KCRNLANENIHLWRECVLKTLIVYLREDPDDLIKEYLDSRAGLAEKELEQLTMAGFVILKEGEGLQEPPDDIGIVIEALQKIIMQLEQHKMSPKVQNLYGKLQSSQ
;
A
#
# COMPACT_ATOMS: atom_id res chain seq x y z
N LYS A 1 25.00 -2.59 -11.11
CA LYS A 1 24.70 -2.63 -12.57
C LYS A 1 23.49 -3.55 -12.77
N CYS A 2 22.27 -3.07 -12.48
CA CYS A 2 21.03 -3.85 -12.68
C CYS A 2 20.35 -3.35 -13.95
N ARG A 3 20.77 -3.92 -15.08
CA ARG A 3 20.13 -3.71 -16.40
C ARG A 3 19.91 -5.12 -16.94
N ASN A 4 18.66 -5.49 -17.25
CA ASN A 4 18.21 -6.64 -18.09
C ASN A 4 17.55 -7.87 -17.41
N LEU A 5 16.38 -7.73 -16.75
CA LEU A 5 15.44 -8.85 -16.46
C LEU A 5 13.97 -8.39 -16.63
N ALA A 6 13.66 -7.70 -17.72
CA ALA A 6 12.57 -6.73 -17.77
C ALA A 6 11.14 -7.24 -17.99
N ASN A 7 10.82 -8.54 -17.89
CA ASN A 7 9.40 -8.95 -17.98
C ASN A 7 8.98 -10.18 -17.13
N GLU A 8 9.74 -11.27 -17.10
CA GLU A 8 9.37 -12.45 -16.28
C GLU A 8 9.53 -12.23 -14.77
N ASN A 9 10.32 -11.22 -14.41
CA ASN A 9 10.66 -10.90 -13.02
C ASN A 9 9.89 -9.70 -12.46
N ILE A 10 8.92 -9.13 -13.17
CA ILE A 10 8.25 -7.91 -12.68
C ILE A 10 7.51 -8.17 -11.36
N HIS A 11 6.91 -9.35 -11.20
CA HIS A 11 6.27 -9.76 -9.95
C HIS A 11 7.30 -9.97 -8.84
N LEU A 12 8.39 -10.68 -9.14
CA LEU A 12 9.49 -10.89 -8.18
C LEU A 12 10.16 -9.59 -7.75
N TRP A 13 10.31 -8.62 -8.66
CA TRP A 13 10.87 -7.33 -8.34
C TRP A 13 9.91 -6.46 -7.53
N ARG A 14 8.61 -6.46 -7.88
CA ARG A 14 7.57 -5.80 -7.08
C ARG A 14 7.52 -6.36 -5.66
N GLU A 15 7.53 -7.68 -5.53
CA GLU A 15 7.56 -8.37 -4.23
C GLU A 15 8.81 -7.99 -3.42
N CYS A 16 9.99 -8.06 -4.03
CA CYS A 16 11.26 -7.67 -3.40
C CYS A 16 11.23 -6.21 -2.92
N VAL A 17 10.71 -5.30 -3.75
CA VAL A 17 10.59 -3.88 -3.41
C VAL A 17 9.64 -3.68 -2.23
N LEU A 18 8.48 -4.33 -2.22
CA LEU A 18 7.51 -4.21 -1.12
C LEU A 18 8.04 -4.80 0.19
N LYS A 19 8.66 -6.00 0.15
CA LYS A 19 9.31 -6.62 1.32
C LYS A 19 10.47 -5.80 1.87
N THR A 20 11.22 -5.14 0.99
CA THR A 20 12.31 -4.26 1.43
C THR A 20 11.75 -2.97 2.06
N LEU A 21 10.71 -2.39 1.48
CA LEU A 21 10.06 -1.18 1.98
C LEU A 21 9.46 -1.39 3.37
N ILE A 22 8.75 -2.49 3.60
CA ILE A 22 8.13 -2.77 4.91
C ILE A 22 9.19 -2.93 6.01
N VAL A 23 10.26 -3.68 5.75
CA VAL A 23 11.40 -3.82 6.67
C VAL A 23 12.09 -2.46 6.92
N TYR A 24 12.28 -1.65 5.88
CA TYR A 24 12.87 -0.32 6.01
C TYR A 24 12.03 0.59 6.92
N LEU A 25 10.71 0.47 6.85
CA LEU A 25 9.75 1.20 7.67
C LEU A 25 9.54 0.58 9.06
N ARG A 26 10.33 -0.45 9.41
CA ARG A 26 10.31 -1.17 10.70
C ARG A 26 9.02 -1.92 11.01
N GLU A 27 8.28 -2.28 9.97
CA GLU A 27 7.13 -3.18 10.05
C GLU A 27 7.59 -4.62 9.77
N ASP A 28 6.79 -5.60 10.21
CA ASP A 28 7.09 -7.02 9.99
C ASP A 28 6.71 -7.42 8.54
N PRO A 29 7.66 -7.93 7.71
CA PRO A 29 7.35 -8.39 6.36
C PRO A 29 6.38 -9.57 6.29
N ASP A 30 6.27 -10.37 7.34
CA ASP A 30 5.30 -11.47 7.41
C ASP A 30 3.86 -10.96 7.65
N ASP A 31 3.73 -9.74 8.19
CA ASP A 31 2.45 -9.03 8.37
C ASP A 31 2.12 -8.06 7.22
N LEU A 32 2.82 -8.18 6.06
CA LEU A 32 2.64 -7.29 4.91
C LEU A 32 1.20 -7.28 4.38
N ILE A 33 0.51 -8.43 4.39
CA ILE A 33 -0.87 -8.53 3.91
C ILE A 33 -1.76 -8.87 5.08
N LYS A 34 -2.73 -7.99 5.36
CA LYS A 34 -3.76 -8.20 6.38
C LYS A 34 -5.11 -8.45 5.71
N GLU A 35 -5.80 -9.49 6.14
CA GLU A 35 -7.12 -9.85 5.64
C GLU A 35 -8.20 -9.52 6.68
N TYR A 36 -9.27 -8.88 6.23
CA TYR A 36 -10.39 -8.49 7.08
C TYR A 36 -11.71 -8.91 6.44
N LEU A 37 -12.74 -9.12 7.27
CA LEU A 37 -14.11 -9.26 6.81
C LEU A 37 -14.76 -7.88 6.70
N ASP A 38 -15.66 -7.67 5.73
CA ASP A 38 -16.39 -6.42 5.51
C ASP A 38 -17.16 -5.98 6.77
N SER A 39 -17.76 -6.92 7.50
CA SER A 39 -18.44 -6.68 8.77
C SER A 39 -17.53 -6.18 9.89
N ARG A 40 -16.21 -6.26 9.71
CA ARG A 40 -15.19 -5.77 10.64
C ARG A 40 -14.44 -4.53 10.13
N ALA A 41 -14.95 -3.86 9.10
CA ALA A 41 -14.31 -2.68 8.51
C ALA A 41 -13.88 -1.62 9.55
N GLY A 42 -14.71 -1.32 10.56
CA GLY A 42 -14.38 -0.34 11.59
C GLY A 42 -13.26 -0.75 12.57
N LEU A 43 -12.97 -2.05 12.70
CA LEU A 43 -11.80 -2.53 13.44
C LEU A 43 -10.55 -2.48 12.55
N ALA A 44 -10.70 -2.84 11.27
CA ALA A 44 -9.64 -2.77 10.28
C ALA A 44 -9.11 -1.33 10.14
N GLU A 45 -9.99 -0.34 10.05
CA GLU A 45 -9.61 1.07 9.92
C GLU A 45 -8.70 1.52 11.07
N LYS A 46 -9.06 1.21 12.32
CA LYS A 46 -8.27 1.58 13.51
C LYS A 46 -6.92 0.88 13.59
N GLU A 47 -6.83 -0.37 13.12
CA GLU A 47 -5.58 -1.11 13.07
C GLU A 47 -4.67 -0.54 11.96
N LEU A 48 -5.24 -0.28 10.78
CA LEU A 48 -4.54 0.30 9.64
C LEU A 48 -4.00 1.71 9.92
N GLU A 49 -4.71 2.53 10.71
CA GLU A 49 -4.24 3.86 11.17
C GLU A 49 -2.94 3.81 11.99
N GLN A 50 -2.62 2.66 12.61
CA GLN A 50 -1.43 2.51 13.46
C GLN A 50 -0.22 1.99 12.68
N LEU A 51 -0.40 1.55 11.44
CA LEU A 51 0.65 0.94 10.62
C LEU A 51 1.34 1.97 9.74
N THR A 52 2.66 1.88 9.67
CA THR A 52 3.48 2.70 8.79
C THR A 52 3.37 2.23 7.34
N MET A 53 3.24 0.91 7.13
CA MET A 53 3.00 0.29 5.83
C MET A 53 2.30 -1.06 5.98
N ALA A 54 1.22 -1.29 5.21
CA ALA A 54 0.58 -2.60 5.08
C ALA A 54 -0.26 -2.67 3.80
N GLY A 55 -0.32 -3.83 3.16
CA GLY A 55 -1.37 -4.18 2.20
C GLY A 55 -2.57 -4.78 2.93
N PHE A 56 -3.78 -4.51 2.45
CA PHE A 56 -4.99 -5.07 3.03
C PHE A 56 -5.94 -5.61 1.97
N VAL A 57 -6.71 -6.61 2.37
CA VAL A 57 -7.77 -7.24 1.58
C VAL A 57 -9.03 -7.30 2.45
N ILE A 58 -10.14 -6.78 1.95
CA ILE A 58 -11.46 -6.88 2.58
C ILE A 58 -12.25 -7.96 1.85
N LEU A 59 -12.73 -8.95 2.59
CA LEU A 59 -13.50 -10.08 2.09
C LEU A 59 -14.96 -9.94 2.54
N LYS A 60 -15.91 -10.31 1.67
CA LYS A 60 -17.33 -10.37 2.02
C LYS A 60 -17.61 -11.46 3.03
N GLU A 61 -18.39 -11.16 4.05
CA GLU A 61 -18.87 -12.17 4.99
C GLU A 61 -19.84 -13.16 4.33
N GLY A 62 -19.63 -14.46 4.57
CA GLY A 62 -20.51 -15.52 4.06
C GLY A 62 -20.24 -15.97 2.62
N GLU A 63 -19.36 -15.29 1.89
CA GLU A 63 -18.84 -15.74 0.60
C GLU A 63 -17.55 -16.56 0.81
N GLY A 64 -17.38 -17.64 0.05
CA GLY A 64 -16.17 -18.46 0.13
C GLY A 64 -14.96 -17.75 -0.49
N LEU A 65 -13.74 -18.23 -0.20
CA LEU A 65 -12.46 -17.73 -0.76
C LEU A 65 -12.34 -17.75 -2.30
N GLN A 66 -13.40 -18.13 -3.01
CA GLN A 66 -13.45 -18.19 -4.47
C GLN A 66 -14.03 -16.92 -5.09
N GLU A 67 -14.74 -16.09 -4.33
CA GLU A 67 -15.25 -14.79 -4.79
C GLU A 67 -14.15 -13.72 -4.70
N PRO A 68 -14.14 -12.73 -5.62
CA PRO A 68 -13.18 -11.65 -5.56
C PRO A 68 -13.37 -10.82 -4.27
N PRO A 69 -12.27 -10.28 -3.69
CA PRO A 69 -12.38 -9.41 -2.53
C PRO A 69 -13.26 -8.19 -2.78
N ASP A 70 -13.91 -7.71 -1.73
CA ASP A 70 -14.64 -6.45 -1.73
C ASP A 70 -13.74 -5.27 -2.00
N ASP A 71 -12.57 -5.26 -1.35
CA ASP A 71 -11.59 -4.18 -1.50
C ASP A 71 -10.15 -4.69 -1.32
N ILE A 72 -9.21 -4.03 -1.99
CA ILE A 72 -7.77 -4.30 -1.89
C ILE A 72 -7.05 -2.96 -1.90
N GLY A 73 -6.25 -2.71 -0.87
CA GLY A 73 -5.52 -1.45 -0.75
C GLY A 73 -4.15 -1.59 -0.12
N ILE A 74 -3.44 -0.47 -0.07
CA ILE A 74 -2.14 -0.35 0.60
C ILE A 74 -2.09 0.95 1.40
N VAL A 75 -1.69 0.84 2.65
CA VAL A 75 -1.38 1.94 3.55
C VAL A 75 0.13 2.16 3.51
N ILE A 76 0.56 3.40 3.32
CA ILE A 76 1.96 3.83 3.48
C ILE A 76 2.00 5.25 4.06
N GLU A 77 2.09 5.37 5.38
CA GLU A 77 2.21 6.69 6.06
C GLU A 77 3.47 7.46 5.60
N ALA A 78 4.59 6.75 5.41
CA ALA A 78 5.87 7.38 5.10
C ALA A 78 5.83 8.14 3.76
N LEU A 79 5.06 7.68 2.78
CA LEU A 79 4.91 8.34 1.50
C LEU A 79 4.11 9.64 1.61
N GLN A 80 3.09 9.72 2.47
CA GLN A 80 2.39 10.98 2.71
C GLN A 80 3.34 12.01 3.35
N LYS A 81 4.07 11.64 4.41
CA LYS A 81 5.03 12.55 5.06
C LYS A 81 6.17 12.98 4.13
N ILE A 82 6.73 12.06 3.35
CA ILE A 82 7.78 12.36 2.35
C ILE A 82 7.22 13.26 1.25
N ILE A 83 6.07 12.94 0.65
CA ILE A 83 5.50 13.74 -0.45
C ILE A 83 5.09 15.13 0.06
N MET A 84 4.53 15.25 1.26
CA MET A 84 4.19 16.54 1.87
C MET A 84 5.43 17.40 2.17
N GLN A 85 6.60 16.80 2.34
CA GLN A 85 7.88 17.51 2.52
C GLN A 85 8.60 17.82 1.20
N LEU A 86 8.13 17.28 0.06
CA LEU A 86 8.71 17.56 -1.26
C LEU A 86 8.08 18.84 -1.83
N GLU A 87 8.91 19.81 -2.20
CA GLU A 87 8.45 21.00 -2.91
C GLU A 87 7.83 20.60 -4.26
N GLN A 88 6.58 20.99 -4.52
CA GLN A 88 5.80 20.55 -5.69
C GLN A 88 6.54 20.72 -7.02
N HIS A 89 7.35 21.78 -7.17
CA HIS A 89 8.08 22.09 -8.39
C HIS A 89 9.21 21.10 -8.73
N LYS A 90 9.64 20.26 -7.77
CA LYS A 90 10.66 19.21 -7.98
C LYS A 90 10.05 17.85 -8.32
N MET A 91 8.74 17.69 -8.16
CA MET A 91 8.05 16.43 -8.40
C MET A 91 7.68 16.25 -9.87
N SER A 92 7.65 14.99 -10.34
CA SER A 92 7.15 14.70 -11.68
C SER A 92 5.66 15.07 -11.81
N PRO A 93 5.14 15.39 -13.00
CA PRO A 93 3.74 15.76 -13.19
C PRO A 93 2.75 14.71 -12.68
N LYS A 94 3.12 13.42 -12.73
CA LYS A 94 2.32 12.32 -12.18
C LYS A 94 2.18 12.40 -10.67
N VAL A 95 3.28 12.72 -9.98
CA VAL A 95 3.31 12.85 -8.51
C VAL A 95 2.62 14.13 -8.06
N GLN A 96 2.74 15.23 -8.82
CA GLN A 96 1.98 16.46 -8.57
C GLN A 96 0.46 16.23 -8.65
N ASN A 97 0.00 15.50 -9.68
CA ASN A 97 -1.42 15.13 -9.81
C ASN A 97 -1.90 14.24 -8.65
N LEU A 98 -1.05 13.30 -8.20
CA LEU A 98 -1.37 12.47 -7.05
C LEU A 98 -1.49 13.32 -5.77
N TYR A 99 -0.54 14.25 -5.55
CA TYR A 99 -0.58 15.17 -4.41
C TYR A 99 -1.86 16.01 -4.38
N GLY A 100 -2.29 16.55 -5.52
CA GLY A 100 -3.54 17.31 -5.63
C GLY A 100 -4.77 16.49 -5.23
N LYS A 101 -4.83 15.20 -5.62
CA LYS A 101 -5.92 14.30 -5.23
C LYS A 101 -5.92 13.93 -3.75
N LEU A 102 -4.74 13.80 -3.15
CA LEU A 102 -4.60 13.53 -1.72
C LEU A 102 -5.07 14.72 -0.87
N GLN A 103 -4.75 15.94 -1.28
CA GLN A 103 -5.23 17.16 -0.60
C GLN A 103 -6.74 17.36 -0.70
N SER A 104 -7.38 16.90 -1.77
CA SER A 104 -8.84 16.97 -1.93
C SER A 104 -9.60 15.85 -1.21
N SER A 105 -8.90 14.91 -0.58
CA SER A 105 -9.48 13.76 0.12
C SER A 105 -9.40 13.89 1.66
N GLN A 106 -8.95 15.05 2.17
CA GLN A 106 -9.03 15.46 3.58
C GLN A 106 -10.20 16.41 3.82
#